data_AF-A0A7D7LYX9-F1
#
_entry.id   AF-A0A7D7LYX9-F1
#
_cell.length_a   1.000
_cell.length_b   1.000
_cell.length_c   1.000
_cell.angle_alpha   90.00
_cell.angle_beta   90.00
_cell.angle_gamma   90.00
#
_symmetry.space_group_name_H-M   'P 1'
#
loop_
_entity.id
_entity.type
_entity.pdbx_description
1 polymer ?
#
loop_
_entity_poly.entity_id
_entity_poly.type
_entity_poly.pdbx_seq_one_letter_code
_entity_poly.pdbx_strand_id
1 'polypeptide(L)'
;MRAVERVREWELPWPLDLRATVGHLRRGAGDPAFVYGNDGSIWRAVHTPDGPGTVTLRIDGSRVLGRAWGPGADWLLEQLPDFLGGSDEPEAMTVHDDAVAGLVQRSVGLRIGRTDRVWEALVPAILEQKVVGAEAFRAWRYLLRRYGEPAPGPVPDTMRVPMPQSQWPSIPSWEWHRSGIEPVRMRTIRGATALDVERHHDRLRLLRGVGRWTEAETRARAVGDPDAVSVGDYHIPTLVGMTLIGEPVDDDGMLELLEPYAGQRRRIIRMVEVCGVRRERRGPRMTVRDYRSF
;
A
#
# COMPACT_ATOMS: atom_id res chain seq x y z
N MET A 1 -9.52 -30.10 6.46
CA MET A 1 -8.90 -29.68 7.74
C MET A 1 -9.22 -28.21 7.96
N ARG A 2 -9.74 -27.81 9.12
CA ARG A 2 -9.86 -26.39 9.47
C ARG A 2 -8.44 -25.83 9.62
N ALA A 3 -8.14 -24.69 8.99
CA ALA A 3 -6.84 -24.05 9.13
C ALA A 3 -6.59 -23.72 10.61
N VAL A 4 -5.40 -24.03 11.11
CA VAL A 4 -5.05 -23.79 12.51
C VAL A 4 -4.88 -22.29 12.71
N GLU A 5 -5.55 -21.75 13.73
CA GLU A 5 -5.42 -20.35 14.13
C GLU A 5 -4.16 -20.15 14.98
N ARG A 6 -3.48 -19.03 14.74
CA ARG A 6 -2.40 -18.49 15.57
C ARG A 6 -2.84 -17.14 16.09
N VAL A 7 -2.42 -16.79 17.30
CA VAL A 7 -2.83 -15.55 17.98
C VAL A 7 -1.61 -14.89 18.60
N ARG A 8 -1.52 -13.57 18.46
CA ARG A 8 -0.55 -12.72 19.16
C ARG A 8 -1.26 -11.48 19.67
N GLU A 9 -1.04 -11.15 20.93
CA GLU A 9 -1.37 -9.85 21.49
C GLU A 9 -0.12 -8.97 21.50
N TRP A 10 -0.29 -7.69 21.20
CA TRP A 10 0.76 -6.70 21.30
C TRP A 10 0.22 -5.46 22.01
N GLU A 11 0.87 -5.07 23.10
CA GLU A 11 0.58 -3.83 23.80
C GLU A 11 1.14 -2.67 22.97
N LEU A 12 0.28 -1.69 22.67
CA LEU A 12 0.62 -0.54 21.88
C LEU A 12 1.43 0.45 22.73
N PRO A 13 2.67 0.76 22.34
CA PRO A 13 3.46 1.81 22.99
C PRO A 13 2.94 3.24 22.70
N TRP A 14 2.01 3.41 21.75
CA TRP A 14 1.42 4.69 21.37
C TRP A 14 -0.06 4.55 20.98
N PRO A 15 -0.86 5.63 20.99
CA PRO A 15 -2.17 5.64 20.34
C PRO A 15 -2.04 5.22 18.87
N LEU A 16 -2.92 4.37 18.36
CA LEU A 16 -2.86 3.88 16.98
C LEU A 16 -4.19 4.09 16.26
N ASP A 17 -4.17 4.80 15.13
CA ASP A 17 -5.24 4.74 14.14
C ASP A 17 -4.88 3.66 13.12
N LEU A 18 -5.49 2.48 13.28
CA LEU A 18 -5.25 1.33 12.41
C LEU A 18 -5.61 1.63 10.95
N ARG A 19 -6.70 2.36 10.70
CA ARG A 19 -7.17 2.64 9.33
C ARG A 19 -6.28 3.68 8.66
N ALA A 20 -5.86 4.71 9.36
CA ALA A 20 -4.92 5.69 8.84
C ALA A 20 -3.55 5.06 8.55
N THR A 21 -3.10 4.14 9.40
CA THR A 21 -1.81 3.45 9.28
C THR A 21 -1.81 2.47 8.10
N VAL A 22 -2.73 1.50 8.05
CA VAL A 22 -2.66 0.40 7.05
C VAL A 22 -3.60 0.57 5.86
N GLY A 23 -4.51 1.54 5.88
CA GLY A 23 -5.56 1.65 4.88
C GLY A 23 -5.07 1.98 3.47
N HIS A 24 -3.87 2.58 3.36
CA HIS A 24 -3.19 2.89 2.10
C HIS A 24 -2.68 1.64 1.35
N LEU A 25 -2.76 0.45 1.96
CA LEU A 25 -2.46 -0.83 1.34
C LEU A 25 -3.63 -1.38 0.51
N ARG A 26 -4.87 -0.96 0.80
CA ARG A 26 -6.07 -1.45 0.13
C ARG A 26 -6.16 -0.96 -1.31
N ARG A 27 -6.54 -1.84 -2.23
CA ARG A 27 -6.74 -1.60 -3.66
C ARG A 27 -8.22 -1.57 -4.04
N GLY A 28 -8.92 -0.57 -3.48
CA GLY A 28 -10.33 -0.31 -3.72
C GLY A 28 -11.31 -1.20 -2.93
N ALA A 29 -12.61 -0.96 -3.13
CA ALA A 29 -13.64 -1.58 -2.30
C ALA A 29 -13.69 -3.12 -2.37
N GLY A 30 -13.40 -3.68 -3.55
CA GLY A 30 -13.42 -5.11 -3.81
C GLY A 30 -12.03 -5.76 -3.88
N ASP A 31 -11.05 -5.22 -3.15
CA ASP A 31 -9.72 -5.82 -3.05
C ASP A 31 -9.80 -7.26 -2.49
N PRO A 32 -9.36 -8.28 -3.24
CA PRO A 32 -9.39 -9.66 -2.74
C PRO A 32 -8.30 -9.95 -1.70
N ALA A 33 -7.28 -9.10 -1.54
CA ALA A 33 -6.22 -9.30 -0.56
C ALA A 33 -6.40 -8.46 0.71
N PHE A 34 -7.41 -7.57 0.77
CA PHE A 34 -7.63 -6.67 1.89
C PHE A 34 -9.11 -6.39 2.14
N VAL A 35 -9.58 -6.64 3.36
CA VAL A 35 -10.98 -6.41 3.78
C VAL A 35 -11.04 -5.68 5.12
N TYR A 36 -12.03 -4.79 5.25
CA TYR A 36 -12.41 -4.25 6.56
C TYR A 36 -13.55 -5.10 7.13
N GLY A 37 -13.37 -5.61 8.34
CA GLY A 37 -14.42 -6.27 9.11
C GLY A 37 -15.44 -5.25 9.64
N ASN A 38 -16.65 -5.74 9.90
CA ASN A 38 -17.73 -4.92 10.48
C ASN A 38 -17.47 -4.57 11.96
N ASP A 39 -16.63 -5.35 12.64
CA ASP A 39 -16.16 -5.17 14.01
C ASP A 39 -14.96 -4.20 14.12
N GLY A 40 -14.62 -3.50 13.03
CA GLY A 40 -13.48 -2.59 12.97
C GLY A 40 -12.14 -3.28 12.69
N SER A 41 -12.12 -4.61 12.55
CA SER A 41 -10.91 -5.35 12.20
C SER A 41 -10.45 -5.05 10.76
N ILE A 42 -9.16 -5.23 10.52
CA ILE A 42 -8.59 -5.28 9.17
C ILE A 42 -8.18 -6.72 8.87
N TRP A 43 -8.37 -7.18 7.64
CA TRP A 43 -7.98 -8.50 7.17
C TRP A 43 -7.08 -8.34 5.96
N ARG A 44 -5.94 -9.03 5.95
CA ARG A 44 -4.98 -8.99 4.86
C ARG A 44 -4.51 -10.40 4.51
N ALA A 45 -4.55 -10.74 3.22
CA ALA A 45 -4.01 -11.99 2.67
C ALA A 45 -2.68 -11.70 1.96
N VAL A 46 -1.69 -12.57 2.19
CA VAL A 46 -0.27 -12.29 1.95
C VAL A 46 0.44 -13.56 1.50
N HIS A 47 1.31 -13.46 0.50
CA HIS A 47 2.28 -14.52 0.24
C HIS A 47 3.58 -14.20 0.97
N THR A 48 3.77 -14.82 2.14
CA THR A 48 4.94 -14.60 3.01
C THR A 48 6.12 -15.47 2.54
N PRO A 49 7.33 -15.28 3.10
CA PRO A 49 8.45 -16.22 2.87
C PRO A 49 8.13 -17.67 3.25
N ASP A 50 7.24 -17.87 4.23
CA ASP A 50 6.81 -19.18 4.73
C ASP A 50 5.56 -19.72 4.02
N GLY A 51 5.08 -19.01 3.00
CA GLY A 51 3.96 -19.40 2.15
C GLY A 51 2.69 -18.54 2.33
N PRO A 52 1.53 -19.00 1.85
CA PRO A 52 0.31 -18.21 1.91
C PRO A 52 -0.17 -18.04 3.36
N GLY A 53 -0.58 -16.82 3.68
CA GLY A 53 -1.07 -16.47 5.01
C GLY A 53 -2.19 -15.45 4.95
N THR A 54 -2.99 -15.41 6.01
CA THR A 54 -3.97 -14.36 6.25
C THR A 54 -3.83 -13.90 7.69
N VAL A 55 -3.89 -12.58 7.90
CA VAL A 55 -3.88 -11.96 9.23
C VAL A 55 -5.10 -11.06 9.39
N THR A 56 -5.66 -11.06 10.59
CA THR A 56 -6.62 -10.05 11.05
C THR A 56 -6.09 -9.33 12.27
N LEU A 57 -6.28 -8.01 12.30
CA LEU A 57 -5.92 -7.16 13.43
C LEU A 57 -7.15 -6.41 13.92
N ARG A 58 -7.34 -6.39 15.23
CA ARG A 58 -8.35 -5.58 15.91
C ARG A 58 -7.70 -4.87 17.10
N ILE A 59 -8.02 -3.58 17.26
CA ILE A 59 -7.61 -2.81 18.44
C ILE A 59 -8.65 -3.05 19.55
N ASP A 60 -8.14 -3.24 20.77
CA ASP A 60 -8.90 -3.37 22.00
C ASP A 60 -8.23 -2.53 23.10
N GLY A 61 -8.71 -1.30 23.29
CA GLY A 61 -8.03 -0.32 24.14
C GLY A 61 -6.61 -0.02 23.63
N SER A 62 -5.60 -0.28 24.47
CA SER A 62 -4.18 -0.16 24.14
C SER A 62 -3.57 -1.45 23.58
N ARG A 63 -4.36 -2.47 23.26
CA ARG A 63 -3.85 -3.74 22.72
C ARG A 63 -4.27 -3.96 21.28
N VAL A 64 -3.41 -4.61 20.51
CA VAL A 64 -3.77 -5.20 19.22
C VAL A 64 -3.84 -6.71 19.36
N LEU A 65 -5.00 -7.26 19.03
CA LEU A 65 -5.19 -8.69 18.87
C LEU A 65 -4.95 -9.05 17.39
N GLY A 66 -3.82 -9.70 17.13
CA GLY A 66 -3.50 -10.30 15.85
C GLY A 66 -3.89 -11.77 15.82
N ARG A 67 -4.60 -12.20 14.77
CA ARG A 67 -4.87 -13.62 14.52
C ARG A 67 -4.49 -13.95 13.09
N ALA A 68 -3.87 -15.11 12.88
CA ALA A 68 -3.39 -15.50 11.57
C ALA A 68 -3.61 -16.98 11.26
N TRP A 69 -3.66 -17.30 9.96
CA TRP A 69 -3.90 -18.64 9.44
C TRP A 69 -3.02 -18.93 8.22
N GLY A 70 -2.80 -20.22 7.98
CA GLY A 70 -1.99 -20.74 6.86
C GLY A 70 -0.51 -20.90 7.21
N PRO A 71 0.29 -21.45 6.28
CA PRO A 71 1.75 -21.61 6.46
C PRO A 71 2.46 -20.32 6.89
N GLY A 72 2.03 -19.16 6.38
CA GLY A 72 2.62 -17.86 6.73
C GLY A 72 2.12 -17.23 8.03
N ALA A 73 1.36 -17.93 8.87
CA ALA A 73 0.70 -17.35 10.04
C ALA A 73 1.68 -16.81 11.09
N ASP A 74 2.71 -17.60 11.43
CA ASP A 74 3.68 -17.22 12.46
C ASP A 74 4.50 -16.01 12.02
N TRP A 75 4.98 -16.00 10.76
CA TRP A 75 5.65 -14.84 10.16
C TRP A 75 4.79 -13.56 10.20
N LEU A 76 3.50 -13.65 9.86
CA LEU A 76 2.60 -12.49 9.89
C LEU A 76 2.43 -11.92 11.29
N LEU A 77 2.36 -12.78 12.30
CA LEU A 77 2.24 -12.35 13.69
C LEU A 77 3.56 -11.83 14.23
N GLU A 78 4.70 -12.40 13.83
CA GLU A 78 6.03 -11.90 14.16
C GLU A 78 6.23 -10.46 13.65
N GLN A 79 5.80 -10.19 12.42
CA GLN A 79 5.89 -8.88 11.75
C GLN A 79 4.86 -7.85 12.22
N LEU A 80 3.90 -8.24 13.05
CA LEU A 80 2.80 -7.38 13.50
C LEU A 80 3.25 -6.02 14.07
N PRO A 81 4.28 -5.93 14.94
CA PRO A 81 4.73 -4.64 15.45
C PRO A 81 5.17 -3.68 14.33
N ASP A 82 6.04 -4.11 13.43
CA ASP A 82 6.56 -3.29 12.34
C ASP A 82 5.52 -2.96 11.27
N PHE A 83 4.58 -3.88 11.02
CA PHE A 83 3.41 -3.62 10.19
C PHE A 83 2.54 -2.45 10.72
N LEU A 84 2.59 -2.22 12.03
CA LEU A 84 1.89 -1.14 12.72
C LEU A 84 2.81 0.04 13.10
N GLY A 85 4.00 0.10 12.51
CA GLY A 85 4.96 1.17 12.72
C GLY A 85 5.83 1.01 13.95
N GLY A 86 6.13 -0.22 14.35
CA GLY A 86 7.10 -0.60 15.39
C GLY A 86 8.43 0.13 15.28
N SER A 87 8.94 0.21 14.05
CA SER A 87 10.20 0.88 13.69
C SER A 87 10.01 2.33 13.20
N ASP A 88 8.83 2.93 13.37
CA ASP A 88 8.56 4.30 12.93
C ASP A 88 9.01 5.33 13.99
N GLU A 89 9.51 6.49 13.55
CA GLU A 89 10.06 7.54 14.43
C GLU A 89 9.47 8.91 14.06
N PRO A 90 8.19 9.20 14.39
CA PRO A 90 7.57 10.49 14.10
C PRO A 90 8.22 11.66 14.84
N GLU A 91 8.80 11.43 16.02
CA GLU A 91 9.50 12.44 16.81
C GLU A 91 10.76 12.98 16.14
N ALA A 92 11.32 12.28 15.15
CA ALA A 92 12.42 12.77 14.34
C ALA A 92 11.98 13.90 13.36
N MET A 93 10.68 14.09 13.16
CA MET A 93 10.15 15.19 12.35
C MET A 93 10.10 16.49 13.16
N THR A 94 10.83 17.51 12.70
CA THR A 94 10.71 18.86 13.25
C THR A 94 9.49 19.55 12.64
N VAL A 95 8.67 20.20 13.47
CA VAL A 95 7.50 20.99 13.02
C VAL A 95 7.94 22.44 12.83
N HIS A 96 7.77 22.98 11.63
CA HIS A 96 8.25 24.33 11.29
C HIS A 96 7.15 25.38 11.18
N ASP A 97 5.91 24.96 10.89
CA ASP A 97 4.78 25.87 10.63
C ASP A 97 3.46 25.37 11.24
N ASP A 98 2.50 26.29 11.39
CA ASP A 98 1.20 26.02 12.00
C ASP A 98 0.34 25.03 11.20
N ALA A 99 0.52 24.97 9.87
CA ALA A 99 -0.24 24.04 9.02
C ALA A 99 0.18 22.59 9.32
N VAL A 100 1.48 22.34 9.43
CA VAL A 100 2.02 21.05 9.82
C VAL A 100 1.76 20.74 11.29
N ALA A 101 1.84 21.72 12.20
CA ALA A 101 1.43 21.53 13.60
C ALA A 101 -0.03 21.06 13.70
N GLY A 102 -0.93 21.68 12.93
CA GLY A 102 -2.32 21.25 12.84
C GLY A 102 -2.49 19.86 12.24
N LEU A 103 -1.68 19.47 11.24
CA LEU A 103 -1.69 18.11 10.69
C LEU A 103 -1.26 17.07 11.73
N VAL A 104 -0.21 17.35 12.50
CA VAL A 104 0.25 16.46 13.58
C VAL A 104 -0.86 16.24 14.60
N GLN A 105 -1.55 17.30 15.01
CA GLN A 105 -2.67 17.20 15.97
C GLN A 105 -3.86 16.39 15.43
N ARG A 106 -4.18 16.50 14.14
CA ARG A 106 -5.31 15.78 13.53
C ARG A 106 -4.99 14.32 13.17
N SER A 107 -3.72 13.98 13.04
CA SER A 107 -3.24 12.65 12.62
C SER A 107 -2.71 11.82 13.79
N VAL A 108 -3.13 12.12 15.02
CA VAL A 108 -2.75 11.34 16.22
C VAL A 108 -3.00 9.85 15.98
N GLY A 109 -1.96 9.06 16.18
CA GLY A 109 -1.95 7.61 15.99
C GLY A 109 -1.74 7.12 14.57
N LEU A 110 -1.54 8.00 13.59
CA LEU A 110 -0.96 7.61 12.30
C LEU A 110 0.48 7.15 12.50
N ARG A 111 0.81 5.99 11.94
CA ARG A 111 2.18 5.48 11.84
C ARG A 111 2.54 5.13 10.41
N ILE A 112 3.83 5.13 10.10
CA ILE A 112 4.39 4.57 8.87
C ILE A 112 4.78 3.12 9.16
N GLY A 113 3.89 2.18 8.82
CA GLY A 113 4.17 0.76 8.93
C GLY A 113 4.90 0.20 7.71
N ARG A 114 5.46 -1.00 7.84
CA ARG A 114 6.09 -1.73 6.75
C ARG A 114 5.54 -3.14 6.60
N THR A 115 5.31 -3.56 5.36
CA THR A 115 4.82 -4.93 5.08
C THR A 115 5.93 -5.96 5.01
N ASP A 116 7.17 -5.54 4.79
CA ASP A 116 8.34 -6.37 4.47
C ASP A 116 8.10 -7.35 3.31
N ARG A 117 7.21 -6.97 2.38
CA ARG A 117 6.91 -7.66 1.14
C ARG A 117 7.04 -6.69 -0.04
N VAL A 118 8.26 -6.55 -0.57
CA VAL A 118 8.56 -5.63 -1.68
C VAL A 118 7.83 -6.05 -2.95
N TRP A 119 7.81 -7.36 -3.24
CA TRP A 119 7.10 -7.86 -4.42
C TRP A 119 5.61 -7.52 -4.41
N GLU A 120 4.96 -7.69 -3.25
CA GLU A 120 3.53 -7.42 -3.09
C GLU A 120 3.19 -5.92 -3.15
N ALA A 121 4.13 -5.04 -2.82
CA ALA A 121 3.96 -3.60 -2.98
C ALA A 121 4.26 -3.14 -4.43
N LEU A 122 5.28 -3.74 -5.06
CA LEU A 122 5.77 -3.37 -6.39
C LEU A 122 4.75 -3.67 -7.49
N VAL A 123 4.10 -4.84 -7.44
CA VAL A 123 3.15 -5.25 -8.48
C VAL A 123 1.97 -4.27 -8.59
N PRO A 124 1.22 -3.94 -7.52
CA PRO A 124 0.17 -2.93 -7.59
C PRO A 124 0.70 -1.56 -8.02
N ALA A 125 1.87 -1.15 -7.53
CA ALA A 125 2.48 0.11 -7.93
C ALA A 125 2.72 0.15 -9.47
N ILE A 126 3.20 -0.93 -10.09
CA ILE A 126 3.32 -1.00 -11.55
C ILE A 126 1.94 -0.96 -12.24
N LEU A 127 0.94 -1.66 -11.69
CA LEU A 127 -0.42 -1.62 -12.25
C LEU A 127 -1.02 -0.21 -12.23
N GLU A 128 -0.66 0.62 -11.26
CA GLU A 128 -1.25 1.96 -11.03
C GLU A 128 -0.59 3.09 -11.85
N GLN A 129 0.55 2.88 -12.50
CA GLN A 129 1.31 3.94 -13.19
C GLN A 129 0.50 4.69 -14.27
N LYS A 130 0.24 6.00 -14.16
CA LYS A 130 -0.41 6.77 -15.26
C LYS A 130 -1.76 6.18 -15.75
N VAL A 131 -2.51 5.50 -14.88
CA VAL A 131 -3.88 5.01 -15.15
C VAL A 131 -4.84 5.50 -14.09
N VAL A 132 -6.14 5.46 -14.39
CA VAL A 132 -7.16 5.74 -13.39
C VAL A 132 -7.13 4.61 -12.36
N GLY A 133 -7.08 4.92 -11.06
CA GLY A 133 -6.97 3.89 -10.01
C GLY A 133 -8.03 2.79 -10.09
N ALA A 134 -9.24 3.09 -10.58
CA ALA A 134 -10.29 2.09 -10.81
C ALA A 134 -9.88 1.00 -11.83
N GLU A 135 -9.09 1.34 -12.84
CA GLU A 135 -8.55 0.39 -13.84
C GLU A 135 -7.51 -0.52 -13.21
N ALA A 136 -6.57 0.05 -12.47
CA ALA A 136 -5.54 -0.70 -11.77
C ALA A 136 -6.15 -1.66 -10.73
N PHE A 137 -7.12 -1.19 -9.93
CA PHE A 137 -7.82 -2.02 -8.94
C PHE A 137 -8.67 -3.10 -9.59
N ARG A 138 -9.24 -2.85 -10.78
CA ARG A 138 -9.92 -3.87 -11.58
C ARG A 138 -8.93 -4.94 -12.03
N ALA A 139 -7.78 -4.54 -12.57
CA ALA A 139 -6.76 -5.48 -13.04
C ALA A 139 -6.21 -6.33 -11.88
N TRP A 140 -5.87 -5.70 -10.74
CA TRP A 140 -5.47 -6.38 -9.51
C TRP A 140 -6.50 -7.42 -9.07
N ARG A 141 -7.76 -7.01 -8.94
CA ARG A 141 -8.85 -7.92 -8.56
C ARG A 141 -9.05 -9.06 -9.56
N TYR A 142 -8.96 -8.79 -10.86
CA TYR A 142 -9.08 -9.80 -11.90
C TYR A 142 -7.98 -10.86 -11.78
N LEU A 143 -6.72 -10.42 -11.69
CA LEU A 143 -5.56 -11.30 -11.61
C LEU A 143 -5.60 -12.15 -10.34
N LEU A 144 -5.85 -11.56 -9.17
CA LEU A 144 -5.92 -12.31 -7.92
C LEU A 144 -7.08 -13.29 -7.86
N ARG A 145 -8.26 -12.95 -8.39
CA ARG A 145 -9.39 -13.89 -8.43
C ARG A 145 -9.11 -15.11 -9.30
N ARG A 146 -8.31 -14.94 -10.35
CA ARG A 146 -8.05 -15.99 -11.35
C ARG A 146 -6.80 -16.81 -11.05
N TYR A 147 -5.79 -16.18 -10.47
CA TYR A 147 -4.47 -16.77 -10.27
C TYR A 147 -4.05 -16.83 -8.80
N GLY A 148 -4.65 -16.04 -7.92
CA GLY A 148 -4.39 -16.14 -6.49
C GLY A 148 -5.00 -17.39 -5.89
N GLU A 149 -4.41 -17.85 -4.79
CA GLU A 149 -4.90 -19.00 -4.03
C GLU A 149 -6.00 -18.56 -3.04
N PRO A 150 -6.97 -19.43 -2.68
CA PRO A 150 -7.92 -19.13 -1.61
C PRO A 150 -7.19 -18.73 -0.33
N ALA A 151 -7.60 -17.61 0.27
CA ALA A 151 -6.98 -17.14 1.49
C ALA A 151 -7.30 -18.09 2.67
N PRO A 152 -6.29 -18.51 3.46
CA PRO A 152 -6.51 -19.41 4.59
C PRO A 152 -7.27 -18.72 5.73
N GLY A 153 -8.04 -19.51 6.49
CA GLY A 153 -8.77 -19.02 7.66
C GLY A 153 -10.25 -18.74 7.40
N PRO A 154 -10.97 -18.16 8.37
CA PRO A 154 -12.41 -17.91 8.31
C PRO A 154 -12.72 -16.64 7.50
N VAL A 155 -12.22 -16.56 6.28
CA VAL A 155 -12.40 -15.43 5.37
C VAL A 155 -13.46 -15.72 4.31
N PRO A 156 -14.07 -14.67 3.71
CA PRO A 156 -14.96 -14.87 2.58
C PRO A 156 -14.27 -15.59 1.42
N ASP A 157 -15.01 -16.40 0.68
CA ASP A 157 -14.53 -17.13 -0.51
C ASP A 157 -14.02 -16.22 -1.64
N THR A 158 -14.18 -14.90 -1.51
CA THR A 158 -13.64 -13.90 -2.42
C THR A 158 -12.21 -13.48 -2.10
N MET A 159 -11.71 -13.75 -0.89
CA MET A 159 -10.36 -13.38 -0.51
C MET A 159 -9.32 -14.30 -1.14
N ARG A 160 -8.22 -13.71 -1.62
CA ARG A 160 -7.16 -14.39 -2.35
C ARG A 160 -5.81 -13.94 -1.84
N VAL A 161 -4.91 -14.91 -1.67
CA VAL A 161 -3.48 -14.65 -1.49
C VAL A 161 -2.86 -14.39 -2.87
N PRO A 162 -2.09 -13.30 -3.06
CA PRO A 162 -1.33 -13.12 -4.30
C PRO A 162 -0.40 -14.31 -4.56
N MET A 163 -0.10 -14.60 -5.83
CA MET A 163 0.88 -15.65 -6.16
C MET A 163 2.30 -15.27 -5.72
N PRO A 164 3.16 -16.26 -5.40
CA PRO A 164 4.59 -16.02 -5.25
C PRO A 164 5.20 -15.42 -6.52
N GLN A 165 6.23 -14.58 -6.35
CA GLN A 165 6.94 -13.91 -7.45
C GLN A 165 7.31 -14.86 -8.60
N SER A 166 7.80 -16.06 -8.28
CA SER A 166 8.22 -17.06 -9.27
C SER A 166 7.11 -17.57 -10.19
N GLN A 167 5.84 -17.43 -9.81
CA GLN A 167 4.70 -17.91 -10.59
C GLN A 167 4.09 -16.84 -11.50
N TRP A 168 4.37 -15.55 -11.28
CA TRP A 168 3.86 -14.48 -12.14
C TRP A 168 4.19 -14.60 -13.64
N PRO A 169 5.34 -15.16 -14.07
CA PRO A 169 5.62 -15.38 -15.48
C PRO A 169 4.66 -16.36 -16.16
N SER A 170 3.96 -17.20 -15.39
CA SER A 170 3.01 -18.20 -15.90
C SER A 170 1.70 -17.58 -16.39
N ILE A 171 1.37 -16.33 -15.99
CA ILE A 171 0.16 -15.64 -16.43
C ILE A 171 0.24 -15.43 -17.95
N PRO A 172 -0.65 -16.04 -18.74
CA PRO A 172 -0.65 -15.89 -20.17
C PRO A 172 -0.92 -14.45 -20.62
N SER A 173 -0.36 -14.03 -21.76
CA SER A 173 -0.47 -12.65 -22.26
C SER A 173 -1.92 -12.18 -22.44
N TRP A 174 -2.82 -13.07 -22.87
CA TRP A 174 -4.25 -12.73 -23.05
C TRP A 174 -4.98 -12.44 -21.74
N GLU A 175 -4.45 -12.87 -20.60
CA GLU A 175 -5.06 -12.64 -19.28
C GLU A 175 -4.72 -11.26 -18.74
N TRP A 176 -3.53 -10.77 -19.07
CA TRP A 176 -3.17 -9.37 -18.89
C TRP A 176 -4.05 -8.46 -19.73
N HIS A 177 -4.30 -8.83 -20.98
CA HIS A 177 -5.24 -8.12 -21.84
C HIS A 177 -6.66 -8.09 -21.25
N ARG A 178 -7.20 -9.24 -20.83
CA ARG A 178 -8.54 -9.35 -20.20
C ARG A 178 -8.66 -8.59 -18.88
N SER A 179 -7.56 -8.42 -18.14
CA SER A 179 -7.53 -7.59 -16.94
C SER A 179 -7.77 -6.09 -17.26
N GLY A 180 -7.60 -5.72 -18.53
CA GLY A 180 -7.74 -4.37 -19.05
C GLY A 180 -6.53 -3.48 -18.74
N ILE A 181 -5.36 -4.10 -18.55
CA ILE A 181 -4.12 -3.40 -18.28
C ILE A 181 -3.23 -3.38 -19.53
N GLU A 182 -2.54 -2.27 -19.75
CA GLU A 182 -1.65 -2.10 -20.89
C GLU A 182 -0.47 -3.10 -20.87
N PRO A 183 -0.06 -3.67 -22.03
CA PRO A 183 1.02 -4.65 -22.12
C PRO A 183 2.37 -4.20 -21.54
N VAL A 184 2.63 -2.90 -21.45
CA VAL A 184 3.89 -2.37 -20.89
C VAL A 184 4.09 -2.78 -19.44
N ARG A 185 3.03 -2.78 -18.62
CA ARG A 185 3.10 -3.15 -17.20
C ARG A 185 3.29 -4.63 -17.00
N MET A 186 2.63 -5.43 -17.83
CA MET A 186 2.87 -6.87 -17.88
C MET A 186 4.35 -7.15 -18.14
N ARG A 187 4.98 -6.47 -19.11
CA ARG A 187 6.41 -6.61 -19.37
C ARG A 187 7.27 -6.16 -18.19
N THR A 188 6.94 -5.04 -17.55
CA THR A 188 7.64 -4.57 -16.35
C THR A 188 7.55 -5.59 -15.20
N ILE A 189 6.35 -6.10 -14.89
CA ILE A 189 6.13 -7.10 -13.84
C ILE A 189 6.90 -8.38 -14.17
N ARG A 190 6.79 -8.90 -15.40
CA ARG A 190 7.54 -10.10 -15.81
C ARG A 190 9.05 -9.88 -15.73
N GLY A 191 9.57 -8.73 -16.15
CA GLY A 191 10.98 -8.38 -16.01
C GLY A 191 11.43 -8.34 -14.55
N ALA A 192 10.59 -7.83 -13.65
CA ALA A 192 10.86 -7.76 -12.22
C ALA A 192 10.97 -9.14 -11.55
N THR A 193 10.31 -10.17 -12.09
CA THR A 193 10.37 -11.53 -11.50
C THR A 193 11.78 -12.12 -11.48
N ALA A 194 12.67 -11.66 -12.37
CA ALA A 194 14.05 -12.14 -12.46
C ALA A 194 15.01 -11.46 -11.47
N LEU A 195 14.55 -10.47 -10.69
CA LEU A 195 15.37 -9.76 -9.72
C LEU A 195 14.99 -10.12 -8.28
N ASP A 196 15.97 -10.10 -7.39
CA ASP A 196 15.76 -10.19 -5.95
C ASP A 196 15.33 -8.82 -5.39
N VAL A 197 14.07 -8.44 -5.67
CA VAL A 197 13.51 -7.15 -5.26
C VAL A 197 13.33 -7.05 -3.75
N GLU A 198 13.15 -8.17 -3.05
CA GLU A 198 13.02 -8.20 -1.59
C GLU A 198 14.29 -7.65 -0.92
N ARG A 199 15.48 -8.04 -1.42
CA ARG A 199 16.76 -7.55 -0.90
C ARG A 199 17.23 -6.21 -1.47
N HIS A 200 16.77 -5.84 -2.67
CA HIS A 200 17.26 -4.67 -3.41
C HIS A 200 16.17 -3.62 -3.69
N HIS A 201 15.36 -3.32 -2.67
CA HIS A 201 14.25 -2.37 -2.75
C HIS A 201 14.70 -0.92 -3.00
N ASP A 202 15.99 -0.60 -2.79
CA ASP A 202 16.66 0.66 -3.07
C ASP A 202 17.13 0.79 -4.54
N ARG A 203 17.04 -0.28 -5.33
CA ARG A 203 17.51 -0.34 -6.73
C ARG A 203 16.40 -0.66 -7.72
N LEU A 204 15.14 -0.45 -7.34
CA LEU A 204 13.99 -0.80 -8.17
C LEU A 204 14.00 -0.05 -9.51
N ARG A 205 14.56 1.16 -9.57
CA ARG A 205 14.71 1.93 -10.81
C ARG A 205 15.65 1.33 -11.86
N LEU A 206 16.42 0.29 -11.53
CA LEU A 206 17.15 -0.48 -12.54
C LEU A 206 16.19 -1.29 -13.45
N LEU A 207 14.95 -1.52 -13.00
CA LEU A 207 13.92 -2.16 -13.80
C LEU A 207 13.40 -1.20 -14.87
N ARG A 208 13.45 -1.66 -16.12
CA ARG A 208 12.82 -0.94 -17.24
C ARG A 208 11.32 -0.78 -16.97
N GLY A 209 10.86 0.46 -16.88
CA GLY A 209 9.46 0.78 -16.61
C GLY A 209 9.15 1.10 -15.15
N VAL A 210 10.14 1.10 -14.25
CA VAL A 210 10.02 1.57 -12.87
C VAL A 210 10.68 2.94 -12.74
N GLY A 211 9.87 3.96 -12.45
CA GLY A 211 10.33 5.33 -12.21
C GLY A 211 10.30 5.71 -10.73
N ARG A 212 10.62 6.98 -10.43
CA ARG A 212 10.63 7.55 -9.07
C ARG A 212 9.33 7.30 -8.32
N TRP A 213 8.19 7.58 -8.96
CA TRP A 213 6.86 7.34 -8.38
C TRP A 213 6.65 5.89 -7.91
N THR A 214 6.96 4.91 -8.78
CA THR A 214 6.74 3.49 -8.45
C THR A 214 7.70 3.00 -7.37
N GLU A 215 8.95 3.44 -7.40
CA GLU A 215 9.91 3.12 -6.35
C GLU A 215 9.47 3.71 -5.01
N ALA A 216 9.06 4.98 -4.96
CA ALA A 216 8.58 5.63 -3.75
C ALA A 216 7.33 4.92 -3.18
N GLU A 217 6.31 4.66 -4.02
CA GLU A 217 5.10 3.96 -3.61
C GLU A 217 5.38 2.52 -3.11
N THR A 218 6.37 1.85 -3.69
CA THR A 218 6.81 0.52 -3.25
C THR A 218 7.54 0.61 -1.92
N ARG A 219 8.56 1.45 -1.80
CA ARG A 219 9.39 1.60 -0.60
C ARG A 219 8.56 2.08 0.60
N ALA A 220 7.66 3.03 0.39
CA ALA A 220 6.76 3.53 1.44
C ALA A 220 5.89 2.41 2.06
N ARG A 221 5.47 1.40 1.27
CA ARG A 221 4.62 0.29 1.76
C ARG A 221 5.42 -0.92 2.21
N ALA A 222 6.50 -1.22 1.51
CA ALA A 222 7.29 -2.42 1.72
C ALA A 222 8.20 -2.26 2.92
N VAL A 223 8.97 -1.17 2.97
CA VAL A 223 10.01 -0.97 3.99
C VAL A 223 9.70 0.19 4.94
N GLY A 224 8.54 0.84 4.75
CA GLY A 224 8.08 1.92 5.63
C GLY A 224 8.92 3.19 5.51
N ASP A 225 9.45 3.49 4.32
CA ASP A 225 10.29 4.68 4.10
C ASP A 225 9.49 5.98 4.42
N PRO A 226 9.85 6.71 5.50
CA PRO A 226 9.16 7.92 5.92
C PRO A 226 9.51 9.13 5.03
N ASP A 227 10.42 8.98 4.08
CA ASP A 227 10.90 10.05 3.19
C ASP A 227 10.59 9.81 1.70
N ALA A 228 9.98 8.67 1.36
CA ALA A 228 9.63 8.33 -0.02
C ALA A 228 8.56 9.29 -0.61
N VAL A 229 8.97 10.22 -1.46
CA VAL A 229 8.08 11.14 -2.18
C VAL A 229 7.69 10.59 -3.55
N SER A 230 6.38 10.45 -3.77
CA SER A 230 5.80 9.95 -5.01
C SER A 230 5.75 11.02 -6.11
N VAL A 231 6.92 11.50 -6.53
CA VAL A 231 7.08 12.50 -7.60
C VAL A 231 6.47 11.97 -8.91
N GLY A 232 5.64 12.77 -9.56
CA GLY A 232 4.87 12.40 -10.75
C GLY A 232 3.47 11.88 -10.44
N ASP A 233 3.04 11.99 -9.18
CA ASP A 233 1.66 11.70 -8.79
C ASP A 233 0.72 12.82 -9.27
N TYR A 234 -0.43 12.42 -9.80
CA TYR A 234 -1.37 13.38 -10.39
C TYR A 234 -2.14 14.22 -9.34
N HIS A 235 -2.19 13.78 -8.09
CA HIS A 235 -3.02 14.40 -7.05
C HIS A 235 -2.20 14.90 -5.86
N ILE A 236 -1.14 14.20 -5.46
CA ILE A 236 -0.39 14.52 -4.24
C ILE A 236 0.14 15.97 -4.26
N PRO A 237 0.79 16.49 -5.32
CA PRO A 237 1.33 17.84 -5.31
C PRO A 237 0.27 18.91 -5.02
N THR A 238 -0.88 18.82 -5.71
CA THR A 238 -2.00 19.72 -5.48
C THR A 238 -2.58 19.57 -4.06
N LEU A 239 -2.70 18.36 -3.53
CA LEU A 239 -3.20 18.14 -2.16
C LEU A 239 -2.25 18.74 -1.11
N VAL A 240 -0.93 18.59 -1.31
CA VAL A 240 0.10 19.16 -0.43
C VAL A 240 0.02 20.68 -0.47
N GLY A 241 0.10 21.30 -1.65
CA GLY A 241 0.01 22.77 -1.78
C GLY A 241 -1.26 23.34 -1.16
N MET A 242 -2.43 22.77 -1.49
CA MET A 242 -3.71 23.23 -0.95
C MET A 242 -3.80 23.09 0.58
N THR A 243 -3.09 22.13 1.17
CA THR A 243 -3.13 21.89 2.62
C THR A 243 -2.12 22.75 3.37
N LEU A 244 -0.92 22.94 2.81
CA LEU A 244 0.16 23.66 3.48
C LEU A 244 0.11 25.17 3.24
N ILE A 245 -0.20 25.60 2.01
CA ILE A 245 -0.17 27.01 1.61
C ILE A 245 -1.48 27.52 1.01
N GLY A 246 -2.49 26.65 0.83
CA GLY A 246 -3.82 27.04 0.35
C GLY A 246 -3.96 27.16 -1.17
N GLU A 247 -2.91 26.85 -1.94
CA GLU A 247 -2.91 26.92 -3.40
C GLU A 247 -2.29 25.66 -4.05
N PRO A 248 -2.70 25.29 -5.28
CA PRO A 248 -2.16 24.10 -5.93
C PRO A 248 -0.70 24.33 -6.37
N VAL A 249 0.13 23.30 -6.19
CA VAL A 249 1.51 23.24 -6.72
C VAL A 249 1.70 22.03 -7.62
N ASP A 250 2.77 22.06 -8.42
CA ASP A 250 3.28 20.92 -9.18
C ASP A 250 4.33 20.13 -8.39
N ASP A 251 4.98 19.15 -9.02
CA ASP A 251 5.98 18.31 -8.38
C ASP A 251 7.15 19.12 -7.80
N ASP A 252 7.62 20.15 -8.50
CA ASP A 252 8.77 20.96 -8.06
C ASP A 252 8.38 21.80 -6.85
N GLY A 253 7.22 22.48 -6.90
CA GLY A 253 6.69 23.22 -5.75
C GLY A 253 6.38 22.32 -4.54
N MET A 254 5.89 21.08 -4.77
CA MET A 254 5.72 20.11 -3.70
C MET A 254 7.06 19.74 -3.05
N LEU A 255 8.11 19.53 -3.85
CA LEU A 255 9.42 19.20 -3.32
C LEU A 255 10.02 20.36 -2.50
N GLU A 256 9.85 21.60 -2.96
CA GLU A 256 10.26 22.80 -2.22
C GLU A 256 9.55 22.91 -0.86
N LEU A 257 8.22 22.69 -0.83
CA LEU A 257 7.43 22.70 0.41
C LEU A 257 7.82 21.58 1.39
N LEU A 258 8.25 20.44 0.87
CA LEU A 258 8.60 19.27 1.66
C LEU A 258 10.08 19.26 2.09
N GLU A 259 10.94 20.09 1.50
CA GLU A 259 12.39 20.10 1.77
C GLU A 259 12.75 20.30 3.25
N PRO A 260 12.08 21.18 4.04
CA PRO A 260 12.33 21.30 5.48
C PRO A 260 12.10 20.01 6.26
N TYR A 261 11.31 19.09 5.71
CA TYR A 261 10.91 17.83 6.32
C TYR A 261 11.69 16.63 5.76
N ALA A 262 12.86 16.85 5.16
CA ALA A 262 13.74 15.79 4.66
C ALA A 262 13.98 14.70 5.72
N GLY A 263 13.85 13.44 5.30
CA GLY A 263 13.80 12.27 6.18
C GLY A 263 12.39 11.89 6.65
N GLN A 264 11.39 12.76 6.47
CA GLN A 264 10.01 12.59 6.94
C GLN A 264 8.97 13.06 5.90
N ARG A 265 9.35 13.29 4.64
CA ARG A 265 8.48 13.87 3.61
C ARG A 265 7.25 13.02 3.32
N ARG A 266 7.37 11.69 3.34
CA ARG A 266 6.23 10.77 3.18
C ARG A 266 5.27 10.90 4.35
N ARG A 267 5.73 11.18 5.57
CA ARG A 267 4.86 11.42 6.72
C ARG A 267 3.95 12.61 6.49
N ILE A 268 4.49 13.74 6.02
CA ILE A 268 3.69 14.92 5.66
C ILE A 268 2.62 14.52 4.64
N ILE A 269 3.02 13.83 3.57
CA ILE A 269 2.08 13.36 2.53
C ILE A 269 0.99 12.47 3.13
N ARG A 270 1.33 11.51 4.00
CA ARG A 270 0.35 10.62 4.65
C ARG A 270 -0.61 11.40 5.55
N MET A 271 -0.13 12.38 6.32
CA MET A 271 -0.99 13.26 7.13
C MET A 271 -1.94 14.06 6.25
N VAL A 272 -1.45 14.61 5.12
CA VAL A 272 -2.27 15.32 4.12
C VAL A 272 -3.33 14.39 3.49
N GLU A 273 -2.98 13.17 3.12
CA GLU A 273 -3.93 12.21 2.53
C GLU A 273 -5.05 11.81 3.50
N VAL A 274 -4.77 11.76 4.81
CA VAL A 274 -5.75 11.39 5.84
C VAL A 274 -6.54 12.59 6.34
N CYS A 275 -5.88 13.72 6.61
CA CYS A 275 -6.42 14.87 7.34
C CYS A 275 -6.40 16.19 6.56
N GLY A 276 -5.89 16.20 5.33
CA GLY A 276 -5.76 17.38 4.49
C GLY A 276 -7.08 17.84 3.86
N VAL A 277 -7.02 19.00 3.21
CA VAL A 277 -8.20 19.62 2.61
C VAL A 277 -8.68 18.80 1.42
N ARG A 278 -9.88 18.23 1.52
CA ARG A 278 -10.51 17.54 0.39
C ARG A 278 -11.17 18.56 -0.53
N ARG A 279 -10.70 18.64 -1.77
CA ARG A 279 -11.34 19.44 -2.82
C ARG A 279 -12.75 18.90 -3.11
N GLU A 280 -13.72 19.79 -3.27
CA GLU A 280 -14.99 19.45 -3.92
C GLU A 280 -14.70 18.87 -5.31
N ARG A 281 -15.20 17.65 -5.58
CA ARG A 281 -14.98 16.99 -6.87
C ARG A 281 -15.68 17.77 -7.98
N ARG A 282 -14.96 18.67 -8.65
CA ARG A 282 -15.45 19.42 -9.81
C ARG A 282 -14.95 18.75 -11.09
N GLY A 283 -15.85 18.05 -11.78
CA GLY A 283 -15.62 17.49 -13.11
C GLY A 283 -16.15 16.06 -13.30
N PRO A 284 -16.53 15.66 -14.53
CA PRO A 284 -16.89 14.29 -14.84
C PRO A 284 -15.70 13.34 -14.59
N ARG A 285 -15.96 12.13 -14.10
CA ARG A 285 -14.92 11.11 -13.88
C ARG A 285 -14.19 10.86 -15.21
N MET A 286 -12.86 10.85 -15.20
CA MET A 286 -12.08 10.40 -16.35
C MET A 286 -12.62 9.06 -16.84
N THR A 287 -12.90 8.98 -18.13
CA THR A 287 -13.43 7.77 -18.77
C THR A 287 -12.40 6.67 -18.69
N VAL A 288 -12.84 5.51 -18.20
CA VAL A 288 -12.04 4.29 -18.17
C VAL A 288 -11.77 3.86 -19.61
N ARG A 289 -10.50 3.73 -19.98
CA ARG A 289 -10.10 3.17 -21.28
C ARG A 289 -10.36 1.67 -21.26
N ASP A 290 -11.12 1.19 -22.24
CA ASP A 290 -11.39 -0.24 -22.40
C ASP A 290 -10.48 -0.83 -23.47
N TYR A 291 -9.49 -1.60 -23.02
CA TYR A 291 -8.59 -2.29 -23.92
C TYR A 291 -9.12 -3.68 -24.34
N ARG A 292 -10.23 -4.18 -23.77
CA ARG A 292 -10.62 -5.60 -23.86
C ARG A 292 -11.15 -6.05 -25.23
N SER A 293 -11.42 -5.13 -26.15
CA SER A 293 -12.11 -5.40 -27.42
C SER A 293 -11.20 -5.55 -28.65
N PHE A 294 -9.88 -5.69 -28.48
CA PHE A 294 -8.92 -5.85 -29.58
C PHE A 294 -8.00 -7.04 -29.40
#